data_AF-A0A1J4KE46-F1
#
_entry.id   AF-A0A1J4KE46-F1
#
_cell.length_a   1.000
_cell.length_b   1.000
_cell.length_c   1.000
_cell.angle_alpha   90.00
_cell.angle_beta   90.00
_cell.angle_gamma   90.00
#
_symmetry.space_group_name_H-M   'P 1'
#
loop_
_entity.id
_entity.type
_entity.pdbx_description
1 polymer ?
#
loop_
_entity_poly.entity_id
_entity_poly.type
_entity_poly.pdbx_seq_one_letter_code
_entity_poly.pdbx_strand_id
1 'polypeptide(L)'
;MNICKLFNFEIYSTQKLHQIILKKIFSPMISSLSLFLHPENQTPSHQQASQQANQQKPTQTISVRTHRIPKNKSHPYDNKILNEINKTTIPLCQSKSNTIISQHDQNMPNISHNNLNLSSSNLPLNYNDENDEEEGNLNLGMSFSSSRRVTNSSPMFSIKVKPISAMTFEEACTDPHLVINPSKMGFIPSSIWSNDTISFGFLVTTFFRKRNSATSKFPHKLYNALRLSECFSDFKNLLGISWITNDIFRVDRNAFARLIGVKSVEGGLFHQQGNFPSHGFEELDFQESEKISMEYGLGHADLSTVRFIRNSHGNFNKYSTESEMENLKWSAKPQSSESV
;
A
#
# COMPACT_ATOMS: atom_id res chain seq x y z
N MET A 1 -0.10 -53.82 -2.17
CA MET A 1 -1.34 -53.23 -1.61
C MET A 1 -1.25 -51.71 -1.80
N ASN A 2 -2.28 -51.12 -2.41
CA ASN A 2 -2.25 -49.92 -3.28
C ASN A 2 -1.84 -48.57 -2.65
N ILE A 3 -0.74 -47.97 -3.13
CA ILE A 3 -0.38 -46.54 -2.94
C ILE A 3 -1.07 -45.64 -3.99
N CYS A 4 -1.51 -46.19 -5.13
CA CYS A 4 -2.18 -45.44 -6.20
C CYS A 4 -3.62 -44.98 -5.89
N LYS A 5 -4.21 -45.38 -4.76
CA LYS A 5 -5.58 -44.97 -4.37
C LYS A 5 -5.62 -43.66 -3.57
N LEU A 6 -4.53 -43.25 -2.93
CA LEU A 6 -4.47 -42.01 -2.15
C LEU A 6 -4.36 -40.76 -3.04
N PHE A 7 -3.58 -40.83 -4.13
CA PHE A 7 -3.45 -39.71 -5.08
C PHE A 7 -4.74 -39.38 -5.86
N ASN A 8 -5.58 -40.39 -6.16
CA ASN A 8 -6.83 -40.16 -6.88
C ASN A 8 -7.92 -39.52 -6.01
N PHE A 9 -7.84 -39.63 -4.67
CA PHE A 9 -8.83 -39.04 -3.78
C PHE A 9 -8.62 -37.52 -3.62
N GLU A 10 -7.38 -37.06 -3.68
CA GLU A 10 -7.02 -35.65 -3.50
C GLU A 10 -7.32 -34.80 -4.76
N ILE A 11 -7.21 -35.40 -5.95
CA ILE A 11 -7.57 -34.76 -7.22
C ILE A 11 -9.10 -34.64 -7.39
N TYR A 12 -9.88 -35.61 -6.91
CA TYR A 12 -11.36 -35.53 -6.99
C TYR A 12 -11.97 -34.49 -6.04
N SER A 13 -11.34 -34.27 -4.89
CA SER A 13 -11.79 -33.28 -3.90
C SER A 13 -11.62 -31.84 -4.41
N THR A 14 -10.51 -31.55 -5.09
CA THR A 14 -10.19 -30.22 -5.60
C THR A 14 -11.07 -29.81 -6.78
N GLN A 15 -11.41 -30.74 -7.69
CA GLN A 15 -12.32 -30.44 -8.80
C GLN A 15 -13.76 -30.13 -8.34
N LYS A 16 -14.25 -30.83 -7.32
CA LYS A 16 -15.60 -30.60 -6.78
C LYS A 16 -15.69 -29.26 -6.05
N LEU A 17 -14.62 -28.84 -5.37
CA LEU A 17 -14.52 -27.53 -4.73
C LEU A 17 -14.49 -26.39 -5.76
N HIS A 18 -13.76 -26.57 -6.88
CA HIS A 18 -13.69 -25.57 -7.95
C HIS A 18 -15.06 -25.34 -8.63
N GLN A 19 -15.84 -26.40 -8.86
CA GLN A 19 -17.19 -26.29 -9.42
C GLN A 19 -18.19 -25.59 -8.49
N ILE A 20 -18.06 -25.77 -7.17
CA ILE A 20 -18.91 -25.09 -6.18
C ILE A 20 -18.58 -23.59 -6.11
N ILE A 21 -17.30 -23.23 -6.21
CA ILE A 21 -16.85 -21.83 -6.22
C ILE A 21 -17.33 -21.12 -7.49
N LEU A 22 -17.21 -21.75 -8.67
CA LEU A 22 -17.67 -21.17 -9.93
C LEU A 22 -19.20 -20.98 -9.95
N LYS A 23 -19.99 -21.93 -9.43
CA LYS A 23 -21.45 -21.77 -9.33
C LYS A 23 -21.87 -20.65 -8.38
N LYS A 24 -21.17 -20.46 -7.25
CA LYS A 24 -21.47 -19.37 -6.31
C LYS A 24 -21.10 -17.98 -6.82
N ILE A 25 -20.05 -17.87 -7.64
CA ILE A 25 -19.58 -16.59 -8.15
C ILE A 25 -20.40 -16.13 -9.36
N PHE A 26 -20.84 -17.05 -10.23
CA PHE A 26 -21.54 -16.68 -11.48
C PHE A 26 -23.07 -16.67 -11.41
N SER A 27 -23.69 -17.22 -10.36
CA SER A 27 -25.16 -17.26 -10.25
C SER A 27 -25.86 -15.90 -10.10
N PRO A 28 -25.30 -14.82 -9.50
CA PRO A 28 -26.05 -13.59 -9.33
C PRO A 28 -25.95 -12.60 -10.52
N MET A 29 -25.20 -12.91 -11.59
CA MET A 29 -25.04 -11.96 -12.72
C MET A 29 -26.13 -12.03 -13.80
N ILE A 30 -27.04 -13.01 -13.77
CA ILE A 30 -28.05 -13.19 -14.83
C ILE A 30 -29.40 -12.53 -14.48
N SER A 31 -29.62 -12.11 -13.23
CA SER A 31 -30.94 -11.62 -12.78
C SER A 31 -31.13 -10.09 -12.79
N SER A 32 -30.22 -9.31 -13.39
CA SER A 32 -30.26 -7.83 -13.30
C SER A 32 -30.37 -7.10 -14.65
N LEU A 33 -30.76 -7.78 -15.73
CA LEU A 33 -30.77 -7.23 -17.09
C LEU A 33 -32.18 -7.14 -17.71
N SER A 34 -33.20 -6.85 -16.91
CA SER A 34 -34.56 -6.64 -17.41
C SER A 34 -35.33 -5.58 -16.62
N LEU A 35 -35.01 -4.29 -16.79
CA LEU A 35 -35.94 -3.18 -16.50
C LEU A 35 -35.31 -1.83 -16.86
N PHE A 36 -35.29 -1.46 -18.14
CA PHE A 36 -35.31 -0.05 -18.57
C PHE A 36 -35.70 0.02 -20.05
N LEU A 37 -37.00 -0.03 -20.31
CA LEU A 37 -37.60 0.56 -21.50
C LEU A 37 -38.71 1.49 -20.98
N HIS A 38 -38.48 2.80 -21.09
CA HIS A 38 -39.52 3.81 -21.05
C HIS A 38 -40.21 3.87 -22.41
N PRO A 39 -41.49 4.28 -22.44
CA PRO A 39 -41.87 5.27 -23.43
C PRO A 39 -42.58 6.49 -22.83
N GLU A 40 -42.48 7.54 -23.64
CA GLU A 40 -42.99 8.90 -23.61
C GLU A 40 -44.50 9.13 -23.31
N ASN A 41 -44.76 10.42 -23.01
CA ASN A 41 -45.95 11.23 -23.30
C ASN A 41 -47.16 11.15 -22.36
N GLN A 42 -47.46 12.27 -21.67
CA GLN A 42 -48.55 13.21 -22.03
C GLN A 42 -48.79 14.26 -20.92
N THR A 43 -48.75 15.54 -21.29
CA THR A 43 -49.45 16.66 -20.64
C THR A 43 -50.97 16.48 -20.70
N PRO A 44 -51.73 17.01 -19.71
CA PRO A 44 -52.58 18.14 -20.07
C PRO A 44 -52.72 19.24 -18.98
N SER A 45 -53.31 20.32 -19.49
CA SER A 45 -53.55 21.66 -18.96
C SER A 45 -54.73 21.82 -17.99
N HIS A 46 -54.61 22.89 -17.17
CA HIS A 46 -55.61 23.91 -16.79
C HIS A 46 -56.73 23.68 -15.74
N GLN A 47 -56.97 24.81 -15.03
CA GLN A 47 -58.17 25.26 -14.28
C GLN A 47 -58.43 24.62 -12.91
N GLN A 48 -58.90 25.31 -11.86
CA GLN A 48 -59.11 26.72 -11.46
C GLN A 48 -59.65 26.65 -10.01
N ALA A 49 -59.70 27.81 -9.33
CA ALA A 49 -60.65 28.15 -8.25
C ALA A 49 -60.40 27.64 -6.80
N SER A 50 -59.87 28.58 -6.00
CA SER A 50 -60.42 29.11 -4.73
C SER A 50 -61.19 28.20 -3.76
N GLN A 51 -60.73 28.16 -2.49
CA GLN A 51 -61.55 28.51 -1.30
C GLN A 51 -60.74 28.49 0.02
N GLN A 52 -60.75 29.64 0.68
CA GLN A 52 -60.99 29.91 2.12
C GLN A 52 -60.38 29.06 3.27
N ALA A 53 -59.92 29.85 4.26
CA ALA A 53 -60.18 29.74 5.71
C ALA A 53 -59.15 29.05 6.62
N ASN A 54 -58.64 29.90 7.54
CA ASN A 54 -58.40 29.67 8.96
C ASN A 54 -57.61 28.42 9.38
N GLN A 55 -56.39 28.66 9.87
CA GLN A 55 -56.04 28.25 11.23
C GLN A 55 -54.83 29.00 11.77
N GLN A 56 -55.08 29.69 12.89
CA GLN A 56 -54.10 30.34 13.74
C GLN A 56 -53.12 29.29 14.30
N LYS A 57 -51.81 29.62 14.29
CA LYS A 57 -50.78 28.85 14.99
C LYS A 57 -50.05 29.78 15.96
N PRO A 58 -49.90 29.42 17.25
CA PRO A 58 -49.41 30.33 18.27
C PRO A 58 -47.90 30.54 18.18
N THR A 59 -47.52 31.82 18.22
CA THR A 59 -46.17 32.36 18.39
C THR A 59 -45.56 31.85 19.69
N GLN A 60 -44.46 31.10 19.61
CA GLN A 60 -43.67 30.72 20.77
C GLN A 60 -42.70 31.84 21.13
N THR A 61 -42.87 32.36 22.35
CA THR A 61 -42.01 33.37 22.99
C THR A 61 -40.62 32.78 23.25
N ILE A 62 -39.61 33.36 22.60
CA ILE A 62 -38.19 33.06 22.84
C ILE A 62 -37.78 33.71 24.17
N SER A 63 -37.54 32.90 25.20
CA SER A 63 -36.93 33.34 26.46
C SER A 63 -35.41 33.23 26.34
N VAL A 64 -34.74 34.38 26.28
CA VAL A 64 -33.27 34.47 26.26
C VAL A 64 -32.75 34.31 27.68
N ARG A 65 -32.17 33.13 27.97
CA ARG A 65 -31.49 32.82 29.23
C ARG A 65 -30.01 33.14 29.10
N THR A 66 -29.57 34.26 29.68
CA THR A 66 -28.15 34.61 29.80
C THR A 66 -27.50 33.76 30.88
N HIS A 67 -26.57 32.88 30.49
CA HIS A 67 -25.75 32.13 31.44
C HIS A 67 -24.48 32.90 31.81
N ARG A 68 -24.25 32.93 33.12
CA ARG A 68 -23.18 33.62 33.87
C ARG A 68 -21.86 32.85 33.72
N ILE A 69 -20.79 33.55 33.39
CA ILE A 69 -19.41 33.05 33.29
C ILE A 69 -18.83 32.81 34.69
N PRO A 70 -18.35 31.60 35.06
CA PRO A 70 -17.55 31.39 36.26
C PRO A 70 -16.07 31.70 35.99
N LYS A 71 -15.44 32.34 36.98
CA LYS A 71 -14.03 32.73 36.99
C LYS A 71 -13.10 31.52 37.11
N ASN A 72 -12.10 31.47 36.24
CA ASN A 72 -11.05 30.46 36.16
C ASN A 72 -10.10 30.54 37.37
N LYS A 73 -9.82 29.41 38.03
CA LYS A 73 -8.75 29.26 39.03
C LYS A 73 -7.58 28.53 38.37
N SER A 74 -6.46 29.22 38.25
CA SER A 74 -5.17 28.68 37.79
C SER A 74 -4.56 27.76 38.85
N HIS A 75 -4.19 26.53 38.47
CA HIS A 75 -3.26 25.67 39.22
C HIS A 75 -2.07 25.29 38.33
N PRO A 76 -0.83 25.28 38.86
CA PRO A 76 0.38 24.97 38.11
C PRO A 76 0.65 23.46 38.08
N TYR A 77 1.09 22.93 36.94
CA TYR A 77 1.62 21.57 36.81
C TYR A 77 3.15 21.58 36.94
N ASP A 78 3.65 20.70 37.81
CA ASP A 78 5.05 20.39 38.06
C ASP A 78 5.67 19.57 36.91
N ASN A 79 6.79 20.06 36.38
CA ASN A 79 7.65 19.37 35.43
C ASN A 79 8.73 18.57 36.17
N LYS A 80 8.46 17.30 36.49
CA LYS A 80 9.50 16.31 36.79
C LYS A 80 9.02 14.93 36.36
N ILE A 81 9.54 14.44 35.23
CA ILE A 81 9.95 13.06 34.93
C ILE A 81 10.32 13.05 33.44
N LEU A 82 11.61 13.25 33.16
CA LEU A 82 12.24 13.00 31.86
C LEU A 82 13.70 12.74 32.18
N ASN A 83 14.03 11.48 32.46
CA ASN A 83 15.37 10.90 32.41
C ASN A 83 15.28 9.43 32.84
N GLU A 84 14.84 8.53 31.94
CA GLU A 84 15.24 7.10 31.98
C GLU A 84 14.60 6.26 30.84
N ILE A 85 14.75 6.64 29.57
CA ILE A 85 14.52 5.69 28.47
C ILE A 85 15.53 5.95 27.36
N ASN A 86 16.64 5.21 27.37
CA ASN A 86 17.54 5.05 26.22
C ASN A 86 18.36 3.77 26.42
N LYS A 87 17.86 2.63 25.90
CA LYS A 87 18.67 1.41 25.62
C LYS A 87 17.87 0.33 24.86
N THR A 88 17.36 0.65 23.68
CA THR A 88 16.99 -0.39 22.69
C THR A 88 17.40 0.06 21.30
N THR A 89 18.52 -0.47 20.81
CA THR A 89 19.07 -0.17 19.48
C THR A 89 18.42 -1.10 18.46
N ILE A 90 17.50 -0.58 17.65
CA ILE A 90 16.96 -1.28 16.46
C ILE A 90 17.86 -0.92 15.26
N PRO A 91 18.22 -1.89 14.39
CA PRO A 91 19.07 -1.63 13.24
C PRO A 91 18.42 -0.62 12.28
N LEU A 92 19.04 0.55 12.17
CA LEU A 92 18.71 1.59 11.19
C LEU A 92 19.05 1.06 9.80
N CYS A 93 18.03 0.81 8.98
CA CYS A 93 18.20 0.38 7.59
C CYS A 93 18.70 1.57 6.76
N GLN A 94 20.02 1.77 6.73
CA GLN A 94 20.67 2.74 5.85
C GLN A 94 20.79 2.14 4.46
N SER A 95 19.81 2.40 3.60
CA SER A 95 19.94 2.20 2.16
C SER A 95 20.88 3.28 1.60
N LYS A 96 22.11 2.87 1.25
CA LYS A 96 23.05 3.73 0.50
C LYS A 96 22.53 3.89 -0.92
N SER A 97 21.84 4.99 -1.20
CA SER A 97 21.54 5.42 -2.57
C SER A 97 22.83 5.96 -3.20
N ASN A 98 23.45 5.17 -4.10
CA ASN A 98 24.57 5.65 -4.91
C ASN A 98 24.05 6.61 -5.99
N THR A 99 24.01 7.90 -5.67
CA THR A 99 23.85 8.97 -6.66
C THR A 99 25.25 9.41 -7.11
N ILE A 100 25.71 8.88 -8.24
CA ILE A 100 26.92 9.37 -8.92
C ILE A 100 26.54 10.64 -9.68
N ILE A 101 26.92 11.79 -9.13
CA ILE A 101 27.09 13.04 -9.88
C ILE A 101 28.45 13.61 -9.49
N SER A 102 29.42 13.58 -10.40
CA SER A 102 30.58 14.46 -10.33
C SER A 102 31.02 14.80 -11.76
N GLN A 103 30.86 16.07 -12.10
CA GLN A 103 31.72 16.76 -13.06
C GLN A 103 32.83 17.42 -12.23
N HIS A 104 34.08 17.00 -12.37
CA HIS A 104 35.23 17.90 -12.32
C HIS A 104 36.50 17.21 -12.87
N ASP A 105 37.27 17.98 -13.63
CA ASP A 105 38.46 17.60 -14.40
C ASP A 105 39.75 17.43 -13.57
N GLN A 106 40.73 16.84 -14.26
CA GLN A 106 42.20 16.91 -14.10
C GLN A 106 42.89 15.75 -13.36
N ASN A 107 43.61 14.97 -14.17
CA ASN A 107 44.91 14.33 -13.94
C ASN A 107 45.06 13.30 -12.82
N MET A 108 45.25 12.02 -13.20
CA MET A 108 46.32 11.12 -12.73
C MET A 108 46.26 9.76 -13.50
N PRO A 109 47.29 8.89 -13.41
CA PRO A 109 47.84 8.19 -14.57
C PRO A 109 47.41 6.73 -14.73
N ASN A 110 47.62 6.28 -15.97
CA ASN A 110 47.69 4.92 -16.51
C ASN A 110 47.96 3.80 -15.49
N ILE A 111 46.97 2.93 -15.27
CA ILE A 111 47.17 1.61 -14.66
C ILE A 111 46.68 0.55 -15.63
N SER A 112 47.63 -0.34 -15.92
CA SER A 112 47.65 -1.47 -16.84
C SER A 112 46.53 -2.49 -16.67
N HIS A 113 46.07 -2.96 -17.83
CA HIS A 113 45.20 -4.12 -18.06
C HIS A 113 45.69 -5.39 -17.35
N ASN A 114 44.79 -6.06 -16.62
CA ASN A 114 44.91 -7.49 -16.32
C ASN A 114 43.65 -8.21 -16.82
N ASN A 115 43.82 -8.96 -17.90
CA ASN A 115 42.86 -9.89 -18.48
C ASN A 115 42.63 -11.07 -17.51
N LEU A 116 41.41 -11.19 -16.98
CA LEU A 116 40.96 -12.41 -16.33
C LEU A 116 40.36 -13.34 -17.38
N ASN A 117 41.17 -14.33 -17.74
CA ASN A 117 40.85 -15.43 -18.63
C ASN A 117 40.04 -16.46 -17.83
N LEU A 118 38.71 -16.45 -17.95
CA LEU A 118 37.84 -17.47 -17.35
C LEU A 118 37.85 -18.71 -18.26
N SER A 119 38.62 -19.71 -17.86
CA SER A 119 38.64 -21.04 -18.45
C SER A 119 37.39 -21.82 -18.07
N SER A 120 36.52 -22.04 -19.06
CA SER A 120 35.36 -22.92 -19.00
C SER A 120 35.79 -24.38 -18.87
N SER A 121 35.51 -24.99 -17.72
CA SER A 121 35.66 -26.43 -17.52
C SER A 121 34.52 -27.18 -18.21
N ASN A 122 34.84 -27.90 -19.28
CA ASN A 122 33.97 -28.89 -19.92
C ASN A 122 33.84 -30.12 -19.01
N LEU A 123 32.63 -30.45 -18.59
CA LEU A 123 32.27 -31.73 -17.98
C LEU A 123 31.77 -32.69 -19.09
N PRO A 124 32.36 -33.87 -19.26
CA PRO A 124 31.77 -34.90 -20.10
C PRO A 124 30.69 -35.65 -19.32
N LEU A 125 29.45 -35.57 -19.80
CA LEU A 125 28.37 -36.49 -19.42
C LEU A 125 28.58 -37.81 -20.17
N ASN A 126 28.89 -38.85 -19.40
CA ASN A 126 28.98 -40.22 -19.86
C ASN A 126 27.62 -40.90 -19.60
N TYR A 127 26.85 -41.14 -20.66
CA TYR A 127 25.64 -41.97 -20.63
C TYR A 127 25.95 -43.24 -21.42
N ASN A 128 26.03 -44.37 -20.72
CA ASN A 128 25.97 -45.70 -21.32
C ASN A 128 24.50 -46.11 -21.34
N ASP A 129 23.94 -46.23 -22.53
CA ASP A 129 22.65 -46.88 -22.76
C ASP A 129 22.88 -47.97 -23.81
N GLU A 130 22.82 -49.22 -23.35
CA GLU A 130 22.82 -50.42 -24.18
C GLU A 130 21.36 -50.81 -24.35
N ASN A 131 20.84 -50.79 -25.58
CA ASN A 131 20.42 -52.00 -26.29
C ASN A 131 19.57 -51.71 -27.54
N ASP A 132 19.81 -52.60 -28.48
CA ASP A 132 18.94 -53.12 -29.52
C ASP A 132 18.92 -52.47 -30.91
N GLU A 133 19.30 -53.36 -31.82
CA GLU A 133 19.52 -53.32 -33.24
C GLU A 133 18.19 -53.19 -33.98
N GLU A 134 18.15 -52.38 -35.04
CA GLU A 134 17.61 -52.87 -36.31
C GLU A 134 18.07 -52.00 -37.49
N GLU A 135 18.34 -52.72 -38.58
CA GLU A 135 19.02 -52.30 -39.79
C GLU A 135 18.22 -51.31 -40.64
N GLY A 136 18.91 -50.31 -41.21
CA GLY A 136 18.29 -49.32 -42.08
C GLY A 136 19.33 -48.43 -42.78
N ASN A 137 20.20 -49.05 -43.55
CA ASN A 137 21.30 -48.44 -44.29
C ASN A 137 20.78 -47.52 -45.41
N LEU A 138 20.79 -46.19 -45.20
CA LEU A 138 20.77 -45.17 -46.26
C LEU A 138 21.82 -44.10 -46.00
N ASN A 139 22.99 -44.36 -46.58
CA ASN A 139 24.16 -43.50 -46.56
C ASN A 139 23.94 -42.30 -47.51
N LEU A 140 23.42 -41.17 -47.01
CA LEU A 140 23.36 -39.90 -47.73
C LEU A 140 24.36 -38.92 -47.12
N GLY A 141 25.61 -39.05 -47.57
CA GLY A 141 26.73 -38.21 -47.14
C GLY A 141 26.55 -36.75 -47.56
N MET A 142 26.00 -35.93 -46.67
CA MET A 142 26.07 -34.47 -46.73
C MET A 142 27.12 -34.00 -45.72
N SER A 143 28.36 -33.86 -46.19
CA SER A 143 29.47 -33.27 -45.42
C SER A 143 29.21 -31.78 -45.18
N PHE A 144 28.57 -31.43 -44.06
CA PHE A 144 28.45 -30.05 -43.59
C PHE A 144 29.68 -29.62 -42.78
N SER A 145 30.86 -29.66 -43.40
CA SER A 145 32.07 -29.00 -42.89
C SER A 145 32.02 -27.50 -43.23
N SER A 146 31.00 -26.80 -42.72
CA SER A 146 30.91 -25.35 -42.81
C SER A 146 31.13 -24.76 -41.42
N SER A 147 32.39 -24.50 -41.10
CA SER A 147 32.83 -23.70 -39.96
C SER A 147 32.37 -22.25 -40.20
N ARG A 148 31.06 -22.00 -40.12
CA ARG A 148 30.49 -20.66 -40.06
C ARG A 148 30.69 -20.21 -38.63
N ARG A 149 31.70 -19.35 -38.44
CA ARG A 149 31.82 -18.52 -37.25
C ARG A 149 30.55 -17.68 -37.16
N VAL A 150 29.57 -18.16 -36.41
CA VAL A 150 28.41 -17.37 -36.03
C VAL A 150 28.96 -16.27 -35.13
N THR A 151 29.14 -15.08 -35.70
CA THR A 151 29.46 -13.89 -34.94
C THR A 151 28.24 -13.61 -34.07
N ASN A 152 28.30 -14.05 -32.82
CA ASN A 152 27.29 -13.80 -31.80
C ASN A 152 27.27 -12.30 -31.45
N SER A 153 26.77 -11.46 -32.35
CA SER A 153 26.40 -10.09 -32.05
C SER A 153 24.93 -10.08 -31.61
N SER A 154 24.68 -10.52 -30.38
CA SER A 154 23.36 -10.33 -29.78
C SER A 154 23.09 -8.83 -29.69
N PRO A 155 21.98 -8.32 -30.24
CA PRO A 155 21.64 -6.90 -30.14
C PRO A 155 21.55 -6.52 -28.66
N MET A 156 22.39 -5.58 -28.23
CA MET A 156 22.27 -4.99 -26.90
C MET A 156 21.10 -4.01 -26.90
N PHE A 157 19.97 -4.43 -26.33
CA PHE A 157 18.88 -3.51 -26.02
C PHE A 157 19.25 -2.74 -24.75
N SER A 158 19.43 -1.43 -24.87
CA SER A 158 19.61 -0.56 -23.72
C SER A 158 18.28 -0.42 -22.99
N ILE A 159 18.09 -1.18 -21.91
CA ILE A 159 16.92 -1.09 -21.05
C ILE A 159 16.99 0.26 -20.32
N LYS A 160 16.14 1.21 -20.72
CA LYS A 160 15.99 2.48 -20.01
C LYS A 160 15.24 2.22 -18.71
N VAL A 161 15.97 2.14 -17.60
CA VAL A 161 15.38 2.01 -16.26
C VAL A 161 14.82 3.38 -15.87
N LYS A 162 13.49 3.47 -15.72
CA LYS A 162 12.82 4.66 -15.21
C LYS A 162 13.04 4.74 -13.70
N PRO A 163 13.42 5.89 -13.12
CA PRO A 163 13.53 6.01 -11.67
C PRO A 163 12.15 5.90 -11.01
N ILE A 164 12.09 5.30 -9.82
CA ILE A 164 10.84 5.08 -9.06
C ILE A 164 10.08 6.39 -8.84
N SER A 165 10.80 7.48 -8.56
CA SER A 165 10.25 8.82 -8.36
C SER A 165 9.47 9.36 -9.56
N ALA A 166 9.73 8.84 -10.77
CA ALA A 166 9.03 9.21 -11.99
C ALA A 166 7.95 8.19 -12.40
N MET A 167 7.87 7.04 -11.72
CA MET A 167 6.87 6.01 -12.03
C MET A 167 5.48 6.44 -11.58
N THR A 168 4.46 6.07 -12.35
CA THR A 168 3.08 6.08 -11.86
C THR A 168 2.87 4.91 -10.90
N PHE A 169 1.79 4.96 -10.12
CA PHE A 169 1.49 3.86 -9.19
C PHE A 169 1.18 2.56 -9.91
N GLU A 170 0.52 2.64 -11.06
CA GLU A 170 0.15 1.51 -11.89
C GLU A 170 1.40 0.87 -12.51
N GLU A 171 2.34 1.68 -13.02
CA GLU A 171 3.65 1.22 -13.49
C GLU A 171 4.43 0.52 -12.36
N ALA A 172 4.49 1.13 -11.17
CA ALA A 172 5.17 0.54 -10.03
C ALA A 172 4.55 -0.79 -9.59
N CYS A 173 3.22 -0.95 -9.72
CA CYS A 173 2.53 -2.20 -9.38
C CYS A 173 2.76 -3.31 -10.43
N THR A 174 3.03 -2.95 -11.69
CA THR A 174 3.26 -3.94 -12.75
C THR A 174 4.73 -4.30 -12.93
N ASP A 175 5.65 -3.50 -12.39
CA ASP A 175 7.10 -3.76 -12.46
C ASP A 175 7.51 -4.95 -11.55
N PRO A 176 7.98 -6.08 -12.14
CA PRO A 176 8.43 -7.24 -11.36
C PRO A 176 9.77 -7.01 -10.65
N HIS A 177 10.55 -6.00 -11.06
CA HIS A 177 11.85 -5.68 -10.49
C HIS A 177 11.75 -4.77 -9.26
N LEU A 178 10.60 -4.14 -9.04
CA LEU A 178 10.33 -3.36 -7.84
C LEU A 178 10.01 -4.30 -6.67
N VAL A 179 11.06 -4.84 -6.05
CA VAL A 179 10.97 -5.85 -4.99
C VAL A 179 11.24 -5.29 -3.59
N ILE A 180 10.57 -5.86 -2.61
CA ILE A 180 10.56 -5.45 -1.20
C ILE A 180 10.72 -6.72 -0.35
N ASN A 181 11.49 -6.64 0.74
CA ASN A 181 11.51 -7.69 1.76
C ASN A 181 10.82 -7.15 3.04
N PRO A 182 9.54 -7.49 3.28
CA PRO A 182 8.76 -6.98 4.40
C PRO A 182 9.37 -7.31 5.77
N SER A 183 9.89 -8.53 5.93
CA SER A 183 10.49 -9.00 7.19
C SER A 183 11.70 -8.14 7.58
N LYS A 184 12.62 -7.89 6.63
CA LYS A 184 13.79 -7.03 6.85
C LYS A 184 13.45 -5.56 7.14
N MET A 185 12.27 -5.09 6.74
CA MET A 185 11.82 -3.72 7.01
C MET A 185 11.14 -3.55 8.37
N GLY A 186 10.91 -4.66 9.07
CA GLY A 186 10.16 -4.67 10.33
C GLY A 186 8.67 -4.45 10.11
N PHE A 187 8.10 -5.01 9.04
CA PHE A 187 6.66 -5.00 8.86
C PHE A 187 5.97 -5.83 9.94
N ILE A 188 4.79 -5.38 10.33
CA ILE A 188 3.91 -6.06 11.29
C ILE A 188 2.64 -6.59 10.60
N PRO A 189 1.98 -7.63 11.11
CA PRO A 189 2.46 -8.49 12.19
C PRO A 189 3.67 -9.29 11.72
N SER A 190 4.70 -9.41 12.56
CA SER A 190 5.97 -10.05 12.16
C SER A 190 5.77 -11.52 11.74
N SER A 191 4.79 -12.18 12.34
CA SER A 191 4.46 -13.60 12.13
C SER A 191 4.02 -13.98 10.70
N ILE A 192 3.54 -13.03 9.89
CA ILE A 192 3.04 -13.34 8.53
C ILE A 192 4.08 -13.09 7.43
N TRP A 193 5.21 -12.47 7.77
CA TRP A 193 6.21 -12.06 6.80
C TRP A 193 7.40 -13.01 6.82
N SER A 194 7.51 -13.85 5.78
CA SER A 194 8.73 -14.62 5.56
C SER A 194 9.89 -13.69 5.17
N ASN A 195 11.13 -14.17 5.33
CA ASN A 195 12.35 -13.44 4.95
C ASN A 195 12.60 -13.47 3.43
N ASP A 196 11.55 -13.33 2.64
CA ASP A 196 11.59 -13.40 1.18
C ASP A 196 11.35 -12.03 0.56
N THR A 197 11.86 -11.83 -0.64
CA THR A 197 11.55 -10.65 -1.46
C THR A 197 10.28 -10.90 -2.27
N ILE A 198 9.34 -9.96 -2.20
CA ILE A 198 8.10 -9.95 -2.98
C ILE A 198 8.02 -8.67 -3.82
N SER A 199 7.33 -8.70 -4.95
CA SER A 199 7.12 -7.48 -5.75
C SER A 199 6.17 -6.51 -5.03
N PHE A 200 6.34 -5.21 -5.31
CA PHE A 200 5.48 -4.16 -4.76
C PHE A 200 4.02 -4.37 -5.17
N GLY A 201 3.75 -4.72 -6.42
CA GLY A 201 2.39 -5.04 -6.88
C GLY A 201 1.75 -6.20 -6.12
N PHE A 202 2.52 -7.26 -5.81
CA PHE A 202 2.05 -8.37 -5.00
C PHE A 202 1.74 -7.92 -3.57
N LEU A 203 2.61 -7.12 -2.95
CA LEU A 203 2.38 -6.55 -1.62
C LEU A 203 1.11 -5.68 -1.58
N VAL A 204 0.91 -4.82 -2.58
CA VAL A 204 -0.28 -3.96 -2.69
C VAL A 204 -1.56 -4.79 -2.77
N THR A 205 -1.59 -5.79 -3.65
CA THR A 205 -2.79 -6.60 -3.90
C THR A 205 -3.10 -7.56 -2.75
N THR A 206 -2.09 -8.18 -2.15
CA THR A 206 -2.27 -9.23 -1.14
C THR A 206 -2.31 -8.74 0.30
N PHE A 207 -1.85 -7.51 0.58
CA PHE A 207 -1.85 -6.94 1.93
C PHE A 207 -2.59 -5.60 2.00
N PHE A 208 -2.12 -4.56 1.32
CA PHE A 208 -2.70 -3.21 1.46
C PHE A 208 -4.17 -3.15 1.05
N ARG A 209 -4.51 -3.80 -0.08
CA ARG A 209 -5.88 -3.87 -0.61
C ARG A 209 -6.69 -5.05 -0.08
N LYS A 210 -6.09 -5.96 0.67
CA LYS A 210 -6.79 -7.09 1.28
C LYS A 210 -7.85 -6.59 2.26
N ARG A 211 -9.01 -7.24 2.32
CA ARG A 211 -10.05 -6.92 3.32
C ARG A 211 -9.46 -7.00 4.74
N ASN A 212 -9.90 -6.09 5.61
CA ASN A 212 -9.48 -6.08 7.01
C ASN A 212 -9.70 -7.46 7.65
N SER A 213 -8.67 -7.92 8.37
CA SER A 213 -8.61 -9.20 9.09
C SER A 213 -7.66 -9.05 10.27
N ALA A 214 -7.58 -10.05 11.15
CA ALA A 214 -6.70 -9.99 12.33
C ALA A 214 -5.24 -9.66 11.95
N THR A 215 -4.74 -10.22 10.85
CA THR A 215 -3.35 -10.04 10.41
C THR A 215 -3.15 -8.88 9.44
N SER A 216 -4.23 -8.28 8.91
CA SER A 216 -4.16 -7.23 7.89
C SER A 216 -5.22 -6.14 8.16
N LYS A 217 -5.31 -5.69 9.41
CA LYS A 217 -6.17 -4.57 9.83
C LYS A 217 -5.55 -3.22 9.46
N PHE A 218 -6.35 -2.16 9.51
CA PHE A 218 -5.94 -0.82 9.09
C PHE A 218 -4.69 -0.30 9.81
N PRO A 219 -4.52 -0.42 11.14
CA PRO A 219 -3.30 0.02 11.82
C PRO A 219 -2.01 -0.65 11.30
N HIS A 220 -2.07 -1.95 10.99
CA HIS A 220 -0.92 -2.66 10.41
C HIS A 220 -0.57 -2.11 9.03
N LYS A 221 -1.57 -1.84 8.19
CA LYS A 221 -1.37 -1.24 6.87
C LYS A 221 -0.77 0.15 6.99
N LEU A 222 -1.30 0.97 7.89
CA LEU A 222 -0.82 2.32 8.13
C LEU A 222 0.65 2.30 8.57
N TYR A 223 0.99 1.50 9.59
CA TYR A 223 2.35 1.36 10.09
C TYR A 223 3.31 0.86 9.00
N ASN A 224 2.94 -0.20 8.28
CA ASN A 224 3.81 -0.77 7.24
C ASN A 224 4.02 0.20 6.06
N ALA A 225 3.00 0.98 5.68
CA ALA A 225 3.15 2.02 4.66
C ALA A 225 4.14 3.11 5.12
N LEU A 226 4.04 3.54 6.37
CA LEU A 226 4.97 4.50 6.97
C LEU A 226 6.40 3.95 7.01
N ARG A 227 6.60 2.70 7.46
CA ARG A 227 7.90 2.02 7.44
C ARG A 227 8.50 1.92 6.04
N LEU A 228 7.66 1.60 5.05
CA LEU A 228 8.11 1.54 3.65
C LEU A 228 8.55 2.92 3.13
N SER A 229 7.77 3.97 3.42
CA SER A 229 8.10 5.35 3.03
C SER A 229 9.37 5.90 3.69
N GLU A 230 9.72 5.35 4.86
CA GLU A 230 10.93 5.69 5.61
C GLU A 230 12.15 5.01 5.00
N CYS A 231 12.04 3.72 4.69
CA CYS A 231 13.15 2.95 4.10
C CYS A 231 13.49 3.38 2.67
N PHE A 232 12.49 3.89 1.93
CA PHE A 232 12.66 4.35 0.55
C PHE A 232 11.95 5.68 0.33
N SER A 233 12.73 6.75 0.22
CA SER A 233 12.21 8.10 -0.05
C SER A 233 11.39 8.18 -1.32
N ASP A 234 11.77 7.42 -2.35
CA ASP A 234 11.14 7.48 -3.67
C ASP A 234 9.72 6.89 -3.67
N PHE A 235 9.40 6.07 -2.66
CA PHE A 235 8.06 5.52 -2.49
C PHE A 235 7.06 6.53 -1.93
N LYS A 236 7.50 7.66 -1.36
CA LYS A 236 6.60 8.63 -0.71
C LYS A 236 5.47 9.09 -1.66
N ASN A 237 5.78 9.31 -2.93
CA ASN A 237 4.80 9.73 -3.93
C ASN A 237 3.84 8.61 -4.33
N LEU A 238 4.31 7.35 -4.31
CA LEU A 238 3.49 6.19 -4.62
C LEU A 238 2.54 5.85 -3.48
N LEU A 239 3.03 5.93 -2.24
CA LEU A 239 2.30 5.57 -1.04
C LEU A 239 1.39 6.70 -0.54
N GLY A 240 1.79 7.95 -0.76
CA GLY A 240 1.07 9.12 -0.28
C GLY A 240 1.15 9.30 1.23
N ILE A 241 2.21 8.80 1.89
CA ILE A 241 2.32 8.88 3.34
C ILE A 241 3.79 8.97 3.78
N SER A 242 4.06 9.74 4.84
CA SER A 242 5.39 9.81 5.47
C SER A 242 5.32 10.41 6.87
N TRP A 243 6.20 9.95 7.77
CA TRP A 243 6.45 10.62 9.05
C TRP A 243 6.99 12.03 8.86
N ILE A 244 6.54 12.97 9.69
CA ILE A 244 7.09 14.32 9.83
C ILE A 244 7.87 14.42 11.13
N THR A 245 7.20 14.07 12.24
CA THR A 245 7.80 13.90 13.56
C THR A 245 7.73 12.41 13.94
N ASN A 246 8.01 12.10 15.20
CA ASN A 246 7.85 10.73 15.70
C ASN A 246 6.38 10.34 15.86
N ASP A 247 5.46 11.28 16.02
CA ASP A 247 4.05 11.08 16.38
C ASP A 247 3.07 11.70 15.36
N ILE A 248 3.57 12.53 14.45
CA ILE A 248 2.82 13.20 13.40
C ILE A 248 3.30 12.72 12.05
N PHE A 249 2.35 12.31 11.21
CA PHE A 249 2.60 11.94 9.82
C PHE A 249 1.69 12.72 8.89
N ARG A 250 2.15 12.88 7.64
CA ARG A 250 1.35 13.48 6.58
C ARG A 250 0.80 12.41 5.64
N VAL A 251 -0.38 12.66 5.08
CA VAL A 251 -1.08 11.78 4.16
C VAL A 251 -1.58 12.58 2.95
N ASP A 252 -1.10 12.26 1.76
CA ASP A 252 -1.79 12.61 0.51
C ASP A 252 -3.05 11.75 0.39
N ARG A 253 -4.21 12.41 0.41
CA ARG A 253 -5.50 11.73 0.51
C ARG A 253 -5.73 10.75 -0.65
N ASN A 254 -5.37 11.14 -1.87
CA ASN A 254 -5.67 10.37 -3.07
C ASN A 254 -4.66 9.23 -3.26
N ALA A 255 -3.38 9.51 -3.07
CA ALA A 255 -2.33 8.50 -3.21
C ALA A 255 -2.48 7.39 -2.16
N PHE A 256 -2.76 7.74 -0.89
CA PHE A 256 -2.96 6.74 0.15
C PHE A 256 -4.27 5.96 -0.03
N ALA A 257 -5.37 6.61 -0.46
CA ALA A 257 -6.60 5.89 -0.79
C ALA A 257 -6.40 4.88 -1.93
N ARG A 258 -5.61 5.23 -2.96
CA ARG A 258 -5.24 4.32 -4.06
C ARG A 258 -4.40 3.13 -3.57
N LEU A 259 -3.47 3.35 -2.65
CA LEU A 259 -2.67 2.28 -2.03
C LEU A 259 -3.57 1.26 -1.32
N ILE A 260 -4.46 1.74 -0.45
CA ILE A 260 -5.34 0.89 0.37
C ILE A 260 -6.53 0.33 -0.44
N GLY A 261 -6.86 0.92 -1.59
CA GLY A 261 -7.96 0.48 -2.45
C GLY A 261 -9.33 0.97 -1.97
N VAL A 262 -9.39 2.18 -1.39
CA VAL A 262 -10.63 2.81 -0.94
C VAL A 262 -11.22 3.65 -2.08
N LYS A 263 -12.52 3.47 -2.37
CA LYS A 263 -13.22 4.20 -3.45
C LYS A 263 -13.63 5.61 -3.06
N SER A 264 -14.21 5.77 -1.87
CA SER A 264 -14.60 7.08 -1.33
C SER A 264 -13.52 7.54 -0.36
N VAL A 265 -12.67 8.46 -0.80
CA VAL A 265 -11.53 8.95 -0.01
C VAL A 265 -12.02 9.56 1.31
N GLU A 266 -12.96 10.49 1.22
CA GLU A 266 -13.52 11.18 2.39
C GLU A 266 -14.28 10.20 3.30
N GLY A 267 -15.23 9.45 2.74
CA GLY A 267 -16.08 8.54 3.52
C GLY A 267 -15.33 7.36 4.14
N GLY A 268 -14.33 6.83 3.44
CA GLY A 268 -13.60 5.63 3.87
C GLY A 268 -12.41 5.90 4.77
N LEU A 269 -11.78 7.08 4.68
CA LEU A 269 -10.60 7.41 5.47
C LEU A 269 -10.89 8.45 6.56
N PHE A 270 -11.51 9.58 6.21
CA PHE A 270 -11.52 10.80 7.05
C PHE A 270 -12.87 11.09 7.71
N HIS A 271 -13.97 10.48 7.26
CA HIS A 271 -15.26 10.58 7.93
C HIS A 271 -15.19 10.04 9.37
N GLN A 272 -16.12 10.44 10.25
CA GLN A 272 -16.17 9.98 11.64
C GLN A 272 -16.25 8.45 11.82
N GLN A 273 -16.72 7.74 10.78
CA GLN A 273 -16.74 6.26 10.70
C GLN A 273 -15.65 5.68 9.78
N GLY A 274 -14.82 6.56 9.22
CA GLY A 274 -13.69 6.21 8.36
C GLY A 274 -12.55 5.58 9.15
N ASN A 275 -11.57 5.06 8.42
CA ASN A 275 -10.48 4.30 9.00
C ASN A 275 -9.63 5.11 10.01
N PHE A 276 -9.35 6.39 9.77
CA PHE A 276 -8.55 7.19 10.70
C PHE A 276 -9.32 7.50 12.00
N PRO A 277 -10.46 8.20 12.00
CA PRO A 277 -11.14 8.56 13.25
C PRO A 277 -11.55 7.34 14.08
N SER A 278 -11.95 6.26 13.41
CA SER A 278 -12.37 5.05 14.10
C SER A 278 -11.25 4.29 14.82
N HIS A 279 -9.98 4.64 14.60
CA HIS A 279 -8.83 4.10 15.36
C HIS A 279 -8.15 5.16 16.25
N GLY A 280 -8.85 6.26 16.56
CA GLY A 280 -8.33 7.33 17.42
C GLY A 280 -7.30 8.22 16.76
N PHE A 281 -7.28 8.27 15.42
CA PHE A 281 -6.48 9.26 14.71
C PHE A 281 -7.29 10.53 14.50
N GLU A 282 -6.65 11.68 14.74
CA GLU A 282 -7.23 13.00 14.54
C GLU A 282 -6.41 13.78 13.52
N GLU A 283 -7.11 14.57 12.70
CA GLU A 283 -6.50 15.54 11.81
C GLU A 283 -6.11 16.78 12.62
N LEU A 284 -4.91 17.30 12.37
CA LEU A 284 -4.48 18.56 12.96
C LEU A 284 -5.27 19.71 12.32
N ASP A 285 -5.46 20.79 13.08
CA ASP A 285 -6.07 21.99 12.53
C ASP A 285 -5.15 22.69 11.50
N PHE A 286 -5.68 23.70 10.82
CA PHE A 286 -4.94 24.42 9.80
C PHE A 286 -3.68 25.12 10.34
N GLN A 287 -3.76 25.74 11.52
CA GLN A 287 -2.66 26.52 12.09
C GLN A 287 -1.51 25.60 12.51
N GLU A 288 -1.84 24.47 13.16
CA GLU A 288 -0.88 23.46 13.56
C GLU A 288 -0.25 22.78 12.34
N SER A 289 -1.05 22.43 11.34
CA SER A 289 -0.59 21.86 10.07
C SER A 289 0.35 22.82 9.31
N GLU A 290 -0.02 24.10 9.18
CA GLU A 290 0.80 25.10 8.49
C GLU A 290 2.14 25.32 9.21
N LYS A 291 2.11 25.44 10.54
CA LYS A 291 3.33 25.58 11.36
C LYS A 291 4.28 24.40 11.14
N ILE A 292 3.80 23.18 11.28
CA ILE A 292 4.62 21.96 11.11
C ILE A 292 5.13 21.86 9.66
N SER A 293 4.28 22.15 8.67
CA SER A 293 4.66 22.11 7.26
C SER A 293 5.80 23.09 6.95
N MET A 294 5.74 24.31 7.48
CA MET A 294 6.80 25.32 7.32
C MET A 294 8.08 24.96 8.08
N GLU A 295 7.96 24.48 9.32
CA GLU A 295 9.10 24.07 10.16
C GLU A 295 9.94 22.96 9.51
N TYR A 296 9.29 22.02 8.83
CA TYR A 296 9.95 20.90 8.14
C TYR A 296 10.22 21.15 6.65
N GLY A 297 10.05 22.40 6.17
CA GLY A 297 10.39 22.78 4.79
C GLY A 297 9.50 22.15 3.70
N LEU A 298 8.25 21.84 4.02
CA LEU A 298 7.29 21.23 3.09
C LEU A 298 6.47 22.26 2.31
N GLY A 299 6.59 23.54 2.66
CA GLY A 299 5.81 24.65 2.09
C GLY A 299 4.48 24.88 2.84
N HIS A 300 3.58 25.67 2.25
CA HIS A 300 2.25 25.90 2.83
C HIS A 300 1.42 24.61 2.83
N ALA A 301 0.68 24.39 3.92
CA ALA A 301 -0.15 23.21 4.08
C ALA A 301 -1.41 23.30 3.18
N ASP A 302 -1.44 22.52 2.10
CA ASP A 302 -2.65 22.35 1.31
C ASP A 302 -3.57 21.28 1.92
N LEU A 303 -4.43 21.71 2.84
CA LEU A 303 -5.49 20.86 3.42
C LEU A 303 -6.62 20.54 2.44
N SER A 304 -6.48 20.74 1.14
CA SER A 304 -7.33 20.08 0.14
C SER A 304 -6.69 18.80 -0.40
N THR A 305 -5.37 18.64 -0.32
CA THR A 305 -4.67 17.48 -0.89
C THR A 305 -4.01 16.62 0.18
N VAL A 306 -3.44 17.26 1.19
CA VAL A 306 -2.65 16.61 2.25
C VAL A 306 -3.36 16.79 3.59
N ARG A 307 -3.20 15.80 4.47
CA ARG A 307 -3.63 15.86 5.87
C ARG A 307 -2.45 15.60 6.78
N PHE A 308 -2.40 16.30 7.90
CA PHE A 308 -1.48 16.01 8.99
C PHE A 308 -2.28 15.32 10.07
N ILE A 309 -1.80 14.16 10.52
CA ILE A 309 -2.55 13.25 11.37
C ILE A 309 -1.65 12.83 12.53
N ARG A 310 -2.25 12.77 13.72
CA ARG A 310 -1.65 12.14 14.90
C ARG A 310 -2.66 11.19 15.55
N ASN A 311 -2.18 10.34 16.44
CA ASN A 311 -3.06 9.57 17.30
C ASN A 311 -3.34 10.34 18.59
N SER A 312 -4.62 10.48 18.95
CA SER A 312 -5.04 11.27 20.12
C SER A 312 -4.55 10.70 21.45
N HIS A 313 -4.25 9.39 21.51
CA HIS A 313 -3.75 8.71 22.70
C HIS A 313 -2.22 8.64 22.77
N GLY A 314 -1.50 9.08 21.73
CA GLY A 314 -0.03 9.03 21.67
C GLY A 314 0.57 7.62 21.61
N ASN A 315 -0.25 6.58 21.44
CA ASN A 315 0.19 5.18 21.39
C ASN A 315 0.57 4.71 19.98
N PHE A 316 0.41 5.56 18.97
CA PHE A 316 0.90 5.34 17.62
C PHE A 316 1.97 6.36 17.28
N ASN A 317 3.21 5.89 17.20
CA ASN A 317 4.37 6.67 16.85
C ASN A 317 5.35 5.81 16.03
N LYS A 318 6.43 6.44 15.58
CA LYS A 318 7.47 5.86 14.73
C LYS A 318 8.11 4.60 15.34
N TYR A 319 8.16 4.51 16.67
CA TYR A 319 8.79 3.43 17.42
C TYR A 319 7.77 2.45 18.00
N SER A 320 6.50 2.57 17.64
CA SER A 320 5.47 1.67 18.15
C SER A 320 5.77 0.21 17.86
N THR A 321 5.50 -0.63 18.84
CA THR A 321 5.67 -2.07 18.83
C THR A 321 4.40 -2.78 18.33
N GLU A 322 4.54 -4.04 17.92
CA GLU A 322 3.40 -4.86 17.48
C GLU A 322 2.30 -4.94 18.56
N SER A 323 2.67 -5.05 19.84
CA SER A 323 1.71 -5.10 20.95
C SER A 323 0.94 -3.78 21.12
N GLU A 324 1.59 -2.62 20.94
CA GLU A 324 0.89 -1.33 20.97
C GLU A 324 -0.09 -1.19 19.80
N MET A 325 0.26 -1.71 18.63
CA MET A 325 -0.62 -1.74 17.45
C MET A 325 -1.81 -2.71 17.62
N GLU A 326 -1.67 -3.72 18.47
CA GLU A 326 -2.77 -4.58 18.89
C GLU A 326 -3.78 -3.87 19.78
N ASN A 327 -3.29 -2.95 20.62
CA ASN A 327 -4.10 -2.18 21.56
C ASN A 327 -4.83 -0.98 20.92
N LEU A 328 -4.55 -0.66 19.65
CA LEU A 328 -5.34 0.30 18.87
C LEU A 328 -6.75 -0.25 18.62
N LYS A 329 -7.63 0.03 19.58
CA LYS A 329 -9.03 -0.38 19.54
C LYS A 329 -9.81 0.48 18.56
N TRP A 330 -10.69 -0.19 17.84
CA TRP A 330 -11.73 0.48 17.06
C TRP A 330 -12.69 1.20 18.02
N SER A 331 -12.66 2.53 18.02
CA SER A 331 -13.57 3.36 18.80
C SER A 331 -14.87 3.56 18.00
N ALA A 332 -15.91 2.80 18.36
CA ALA A 332 -17.22 2.91 17.73
C ALA A 332 -17.94 4.23 18.07
N LYS A 333 -17.49 4.96 19.10
CA LYS A 333 -18.07 6.25 19.50
C LYS A 333 -17.14 7.37 19.05
N PRO A 334 -17.63 8.32 18.24
CA PRO A 334 -16.94 9.59 18.06
C PRO A 334 -16.72 10.19 19.45
N GLN A 335 -15.47 10.51 19.80
CA GLN A 335 -15.25 11.33 20.98
C GLN A 335 -15.84 12.70 20.64
N SER A 336 -17.05 12.97 21.14
CA SER A 336 -17.55 14.33 21.18
C SER A 336 -16.52 15.12 21.96
N SER A 337 -15.83 16.02 21.28
CA SER A 337 -14.99 17.02 21.94
C SER A 337 -15.87 17.75 22.95
N GLU A 338 -15.81 17.35 24.22
CA GLU A 338 -16.35 18.16 25.30
C GLU A 338 -15.55 19.45 25.25
N SER A 339 -16.19 20.50 24.74
CA SER A 339 -15.65 21.86 24.71
C SER A 339 -15.44 22.28 26.15
N VAL A 340 -14.19 22.23 26.61
CA VAL A 340 -13.75 22.72 27.92
C VAL A 340 -13.68 24.25 27.90
#